data_AF-A0A6C0BSD4-F1
#
_entry.id   AF-A0A6C0BSD4-F1
#
_cell.length_a   1.000
_cell.length_b   1.000
_cell.length_c   1.000
_cell.angle_alpha   90.00
_cell.angle_beta   90.00
_cell.angle_gamma   90.00
#
_symmetry.space_group_name_H-M   'P 1'
#
loop_
_entity.id
_entity.type
_entity.pdbx_description
1 polymer ?
#
loop_
_entity_poly.entity_id
_entity_poly.type
_entity_poly.pdbx_seq_one_letter_code
_entity_poly.pdbx_strand_id
1 'polypeptide(L)'
;MKYLFIDIRKSDEVYSKRFSKSQDYKFYNIPMNMIRFNADTIIEHLGYVDEIYIVCQSAARSQFIKDKYFDDYAQIKVNDNLQFSRLSHGSNKVVLSEHTTINVNIEGSNSFNYYSVMRIIQTLMGIVMLLIGIIMYMQLKNKKLLGKINTIPLIILILFGMMALYNGLTSTCSLSIILKDGLN
;
A
#
# COMPACT_ATOMS: atom_id res chain seq x y z
N MET A 1 18.00 -4.58 -23.27
CA MET A 1 17.94 -4.01 -21.90
C MET A 1 17.52 -5.16 -21.01
N LYS A 2 18.27 -5.52 -19.96
CA LYS A 2 18.12 -6.87 -19.38
C LYS A 2 16.93 -7.05 -18.46
N TYR A 3 16.60 -6.04 -17.62
CA TYR A 3 15.63 -6.21 -16.55
C TYR A 3 14.52 -5.15 -16.58
N LEU A 4 13.30 -5.58 -16.30
CA LEU A 4 12.14 -4.70 -16.13
C LEU A 4 11.49 -4.93 -14.75
N PHE A 5 11.28 -3.86 -13.99
CA PHE A 5 10.61 -3.91 -12.70
C PHE A 5 9.19 -3.37 -12.80
N ILE A 6 8.20 -4.18 -12.40
CA ILE A 6 6.80 -3.77 -12.32
C ILE A 6 6.47 -3.49 -10.86
N ASP A 7 6.48 -2.23 -10.48
CA ASP A 7 6.09 -1.78 -9.15
C ASP A 7 4.56 -1.72 -9.03
N ILE A 8 3.99 -2.64 -8.25
CA ILE A 8 2.54 -2.78 -8.09
C ILE A 8 1.97 -2.02 -6.89
N ARG A 9 2.80 -1.23 -6.19
CA ARG A 9 2.36 -0.45 -5.04
C ARG A 9 1.45 0.70 -5.46
N LYS A 10 0.65 1.16 -4.51
CA LYS A 10 -0.24 2.31 -4.69
C LYS A 10 0.60 3.59 -4.84
N SER A 11 0.01 4.60 -5.48
CA SER A 11 0.72 5.84 -5.77
C SER A 11 1.31 6.53 -4.53
N ASP A 12 0.61 6.49 -3.38
CA ASP A 12 1.11 7.06 -2.13
C ASP A 12 2.39 6.39 -1.63
N GLU A 13 2.46 5.07 -1.73
CA GLU A 13 3.67 4.30 -1.42
C GLU A 13 4.83 4.67 -2.37
N VAL A 14 4.55 4.80 -3.67
CA VAL A 14 5.54 5.12 -4.72
C VAL A 14 6.12 6.52 -4.56
N TYR A 15 5.28 7.51 -4.20
CA TYR A 15 5.77 8.87 -3.97
C TYR A 15 6.77 8.95 -2.82
N SER A 16 6.54 8.18 -1.75
CA SER A 16 7.44 8.16 -0.59
C SER A 16 8.79 7.54 -0.92
N LYS A 17 8.80 6.54 -1.81
CA LYS A 17 9.98 5.73 -2.12
C LYS A 17 9.79 5.01 -3.44
N ARG A 18 10.63 5.28 -4.44
CA ARG A 18 10.56 4.74 -5.81
C ARG A 18 11.95 4.49 -6.37
N PHE A 19 12.02 3.68 -7.42
CA PHE A 19 13.24 3.53 -8.20
C PHE A 19 13.61 4.85 -8.90
N SER A 20 14.90 5.17 -8.92
CA SER A 20 15.43 6.21 -9.81
C SER A 20 15.68 5.64 -11.20
N LYS A 21 15.89 6.53 -12.17
CA LYS A 21 16.36 6.13 -13.50
C LYS A 21 17.70 5.37 -13.39
N SER A 22 17.84 4.33 -14.20
CA SER A 22 19.05 3.50 -14.30
C SER A 22 19.25 3.08 -15.77
N GLN A 23 20.48 2.72 -16.12
CA GLN A 23 20.77 2.06 -17.40
C GLN A 23 20.63 0.53 -17.32
N ASP A 24 20.74 -0.03 -16.11
CA ASP A 24 20.74 -1.47 -15.89
C ASP A 24 19.32 -2.09 -15.91
N TYR A 25 18.31 -1.28 -15.58
CA TYR A 25 16.91 -1.71 -15.50
C TYR A 25 15.95 -0.60 -15.93
N LYS A 26 14.77 -1.01 -16.41
CA LYS A 26 13.59 -0.14 -16.52
C LYS A 26 12.62 -0.45 -15.40
N PHE A 27 11.72 0.49 -15.12
CA PHE A 27 10.61 0.24 -14.21
C PHE A 27 9.34 0.93 -14.67
N TYR A 28 8.20 0.30 -14.38
CA TYR A 28 6.87 0.88 -14.52
C TYR A 28 6.13 0.78 -13.20
N ASN A 29 5.34 1.79 -12.87
CA ASN A 29 4.37 1.68 -11.79
C ASN A 29 3.00 1.32 -12.35
N ILE A 30 2.56 0.10 -12.10
CA ILE A 30 1.25 -0.41 -12.50
C ILE A 30 0.57 -0.91 -11.23
N PRO A 31 -0.30 -0.12 -10.59
CA PRO A 31 -0.96 -0.51 -9.34
C PRO A 31 -1.60 -1.90 -9.45
N MET A 32 -1.54 -2.67 -8.37
CA MET A 32 -2.01 -4.07 -8.33
C MET A 32 -3.40 -4.30 -8.96
N ASN A 33 -4.35 -3.38 -8.77
CA ASN A 33 -5.71 -3.46 -9.32
C ASN A 33 -5.78 -3.27 -10.85
N MET A 34 -4.73 -2.72 -11.47
CA MET A 34 -4.61 -2.49 -12.91
C MET A 34 -3.90 -3.64 -13.63
N ILE A 35 -3.24 -4.56 -12.90
CA ILE A 35 -2.43 -5.63 -13.51
C ILE A 35 -3.26 -6.50 -14.45
N ARG A 36 -4.50 -6.85 -14.08
CA ARG A 36 -5.38 -7.68 -14.92
C ARG A 36 -5.60 -7.12 -16.33
N PHE A 37 -5.51 -5.80 -16.48
CA PHE A 37 -5.76 -5.11 -17.75
C PHE A 37 -4.47 -4.88 -18.56
N ASN A 38 -3.31 -5.11 -17.94
CA ASN A 38 -2.00 -4.89 -18.54
C ASN A 38 -1.21 -6.20 -18.64
N ALA A 39 -1.81 -7.35 -18.32
CA ALA A 39 -1.12 -8.64 -18.25
C ALA A 39 -0.47 -9.00 -19.59
N ASP A 40 -1.24 -8.91 -20.68
CA ASP A 40 -0.75 -9.20 -22.03
C ASP A 40 0.41 -8.26 -22.42
N THR A 41 0.26 -6.96 -22.17
CA THR A 41 1.32 -5.98 -22.43
C THR A 41 2.58 -6.25 -21.60
N ILE A 42 2.44 -6.69 -20.34
CA ILE A 42 3.60 -7.07 -19.50
C ILE A 42 4.29 -8.29 -20.11
N ILE A 43 3.53 -9.28 -20.59
CA ILE A 43 4.07 -10.47 -21.25
C ILE A 43 4.79 -10.10 -22.55
N GLU A 44 4.24 -9.20 -23.36
CA GLU A 44 4.88 -8.72 -24.60
C GLU A 44 6.26 -8.11 -24.35
N HIS A 45 6.51 -7.51 -23.18
CA HIS A 45 7.83 -6.98 -22.84
C HIS A 45 8.91 -8.07 -22.76
N LEU A 46 8.55 -9.34 -22.53
CA LEU A 46 9.50 -10.47 -22.58
C LEU A 46 10.12 -10.65 -23.97
N GLY A 47 9.58 -10.03 -25.02
CA GLY A 47 10.22 -9.97 -26.34
C GLY A 47 11.47 -9.07 -26.39
N TYR A 48 11.67 -8.21 -25.39
CA TYR A 48 12.73 -7.18 -25.37
C TYR A 48 13.60 -7.18 -24.11
N VAL A 49 13.20 -7.91 -23.07
CA VAL A 49 13.91 -8.02 -21.78
C VAL A 49 14.08 -9.48 -21.39
N ASP A 50 15.14 -9.78 -20.64
CA ASP A 50 15.46 -11.15 -20.24
C ASP A 50 14.54 -11.60 -19.10
N GLU A 51 14.30 -10.71 -18.12
CA GLU A 51 13.49 -11.01 -16.94
C GLU A 51 12.66 -9.82 -16.49
N ILE A 52 11.47 -10.11 -15.96
CA ILE A 52 10.56 -9.13 -15.36
C ILE A 52 10.43 -9.45 -13.88
N TYR A 53 10.61 -8.45 -13.01
CA TYR A 53 10.42 -8.60 -11.58
C TYR A 53 9.20 -7.83 -11.10
N ILE A 54 8.29 -8.52 -10.41
CA ILE A 54 7.14 -7.89 -9.77
C ILE A 54 7.55 -7.44 -8.37
N VAL A 55 7.39 -6.14 -8.11
CA VAL A 55 7.87 -5.49 -6.88
C VAL A 55 6.71 -4.87 -6.12
N CYS A 56 6.68 -5.13 -4.82
CA CYS A 56 5.78 -4.47 -3.88
C CYS A 56 6.52 -4.06 -2.59
N GLN A 57 5.78 -3.89 -1.50
CA GLN A 57 6.38 -3.57 -0.20
C GLN A 57 7.07 -4.79 0.44
N SER A 58 6.44 -5.97 0.47
CA SER A 58 6.87 -7.10 1.31
C SER A 58 6.73 -8.47 0.63
N ALA A 59 6.90 -8.54 -0.70
CA ALA A 59 6.73 -9.72 -1.55
C ALA A 59 5.31 -10.33 -1.64
N ALA A 60 4.50 -10.29 -0.58
CA ALA A 60 3.22 -11.00 -0.54
C ALA A 60 2.25 -10.59 -1.67
N ARG A 61 2.12 -9.28 -1.95
CA ARG A 61 1.28 -8.79 -3.04
C ARG A 61 1.84 -9.17 -4.42
N SER A 62 3.16 -9.12 -4.58
CA SER A 62 3.81 -9.46 -5.86
C SER A 62 3.73 -10.95 -6.14
N GLN A 63 3.89 -11.80 -5.12
CA GLN A 63 3.72 -13.24 -5.23
C GLN A 63 2.30 -13.61 -5.65
N PHE A 64 1.30 -13.03 -4.97
CA PHE A 64 -0.10 -13.22 -5.34
C PHE A 64 -0.38 -12.83 -6.80
N ILE A 65 0.21 -11.74 -7.30
CA ILE A 65 0.06 -11.31 -8.69
C ILE A 65 0.75 -12.28 -9.66
N LYS A 66 1.98 -12.71 -9.34
CA LYS A 66 2.71 -13.70 -10.13
C LYS A 66 1.88 -14.98 -10.27
N ASP A 67 1.42 -15.53 -9.15
CA ASP A 67 0.70 -16.81 -9.15
C ASP A 67 -0.66 -16.71 -9.84
N LYS A 68 -1.29 -15.53 -9.81
CA LYS A 68 -2.62 -15.34 -10.40
C LYS A 68 -2.61 -15.10 -11.91
N TYR A 69 -1.63 -14.36 -12.42
CA TYR A 69 -1.64 -13.87 -13.81
C TYR A 69 -0.45 -14.34 -14.65
N PHE A 70 0.62 -14.81 -14.02
CA PHE A 70 1.89 -15.06 -14.69
C PHE A 70 2.52 -16.40 -14.26
N ASP A 71 1.72 -17.36 -13.79
CA ASP A 71 2.24 -18.61 -13.24
C ASP A 71 3.02 -19.44 -14.27
N ASP A 72 2.55 -19.40 -15.53
CA ASP A 72 3.17 -20.10 -16.67
C ASP A 72 4.45 -19.42 -17.19
N TYR A 73 4.80 -18.23 -16.69
CA TYR A 73 5.92 -17.42 -17.21
C TYR A 73 7.11 -17.41 -16.24
N ALA A 74 8.02 -18.36 -16.39
CA ALA A 74 9.20 -18.50 -15.53
C ALA A 74 10.14 -17.27 -15.51
N GLN A 75 10.11 -16.45 -16.57
CA GLN A 75 10.88 -15.20 -16.68
C GLN A 75 10.27 -14.06 -15.86
N ILE A 76 9.01 -14.18 -15.44
CA ILE A 76 8.33 -13.23 -14.57
C ILE A 76 8.47 -13.71 -13.12
N LYS A 77 9.32 -13.01 -12.37
CA LYS A 77 9.81 -13.45 -11.06
C LYS A 77 9.43 -12.50 -9.95
N VAL A 78 9.45 -13.02 -8.73
CA VAL A 78 9.40 -12.23 -7.51
C VAL A 78 10.72 -12.47 -6.78
N ASN A 79 11.41 -11.38 -6.44
CA ASN A 79 12.62 -11.43 -5.64
C ASN A 79 12.43 -10.60 -4.38
N ASP A 80 12.62 -11.24 -3.23
CA ASP A 80 12.44 -10.63 -1.91
C ASP A 80 13.41 -9.46 -1.65
N ASN A 81 14.64 -9.54 -2.16
CA ASN A 81 15.67 -8.52 -1.98
C ASN A 81 15.38 -7.24 -2.78
N LEU A 82 14.51 -7.34 -3.79
CA LEU A 82 14.07 -6.20 -4.60
C LEU A 82 12.83 -5.50 -4.00
N GLN A 83 12.25 -6.03 -2.92
CA GLN A 83 11.06 -5.45 -2.30
C GLN A 83 11.38 -4.22 -1.47
N PHE A 84 10.48 -3.23 -1.47
CA PHE A 84 10.76 -1.93 -0.85
C PHE A 84 10.92 -1.95 0.68
N SER A 85 10.50 -3.01 1.37
CA SER A 85 10.81 -3.21 2.79
C SER A 85 12.29 -3.50 3.06
N ARG A 86 13.02 -4.07 2.09
CA ARG A 86 14.44 -4.44 2.22
C ARG A 86 15.40 -3.39 1.65
N LEU A 87 14.89 -2.42 0.89
CA LEU A 87 15.69 -1.35 0.31
C LEU A 87 15.78 -0.18 1.30
N SER A 88 16.83 0.64 1.25
CA SER A 88 16.92 1.95 1.91
C SER A 88 16.87 3.07 0.87
N HIS A 89 16.75 4.33 1.28
CA HIS A 89 16.94 5.46 0.36
C HIS A 89 18.40 5.51 -0.12
N GLY A 90 18.62 5.98 -1.34
CA GLY A 90 19.93 5.99 -2.00
C GLY A 90 20.27 4.67 -2.69
N SER A 91 21.56 4.37 -2.79
CA SER A 91 22.10 3.24 -3.54
C SER A 91 22.00 1.93 -2.75
N ASN A 92 21.39 0.90 -3.35
CA ASN A 92 21.22 -0.43 -2.76
C ASN A 92 21.80 -1.48 -3.71
N LYS A 93 22.68 -2.35 -3.20
CA LYS A 93 23.12 -3.53 -3.96
C LYS A 93 22.09 -4.64 -3.78
N VAL A 94 21.48 -5.07 -4.86
CA VAL A 94 20.45 -6.12 -4.87
C VAL A 94 20.93 -7.32 -5.66
N VAL A 95 20.84 -8.49 -5.04
CA VAL A 95 21.14 -9.78 -5.67
C VAL A 95 19.86 -10.29 -6.34
N LEU A 96 19.84 -10.30 -7.67
CA LEU A 96 18.71 -10.79 -8.48
C LEU A 96 18.73 -12.32 -8.63
N SER A 97 19.93 -12.88 -8.81
CA SER A 97 20.20 -14.32 -8.89
C SER A 97 21.59 -14.61 -8.32
N GLU A 98 21.95 -15.88 -8.14
CA GLU A 98 23.22 -16.31 -7.49
C GLU A 98 24.49 -15.65 -8.07
N HIS A 99 24.45 -15.19 -9.32
CA HIS A 99 25.58 -14.55 -10.00
C HIS A 99 25.29 -13.13 -10.49
N THR A 100 24.11 -12.58 -10.21
CA THR A 100 23.71 -11.26 -10.71
C THR A 100 23.42 -10.32 -9.56
N THR A 101 24.31 -9.34 -9.38
CA THR A 101 24.09 -8.21 -8.48
C THR A 101 23.96 -6.94 -9.30
N ILE A 102 22.93 -6.15 -9.02
CA ILE A 102 22.74 -4.84 -9.64
C ILE A 102 22.69 -3.76 -8.57
N ASN A 103 23.00 -2.53 -8.97
CA ASN A 103 22.82 -1.39 -8.11
C ASN A 103 21.49 -0.71 -8.41
N VAL A 104 20.64 -0.64 -7.39
CA VAL A 104 19.31 -0.05 -7.46
C VAL A 104 19.30 1.20 -6.62
N ASN A 105 19.09 2.34 -7.25
CA ASN A 105 19.00 3.60 -6.53
C ASN A 105 17.54 3.96 -6.26
N ILE A 106 17.27 4.36 -5.03
CA ILE A 106 15.94 4.63 -4.50
C ILE A 106 15.84 6.10 -4.11
N GLU A 107 14.85 6.76 -4.68
CA GLU A 107 14.55 8.17 -4.45
C GLU A 107 13.15 8.34 -3.87
N GLY A 108 12.90 9.49 -3.25
CA GLY A 108 11.62 9.81 -2.65
C GLY A 108 11.81 10.73 -1.45
N SER A 109 10.70 11.12 -0.83
CA SER A 109 10.71 11.89 0.40
C SER A 109 9.85 11.18 1.43
N ASN A 110 10.35 11.09 2.67
CA ASN A 110 9.56 10.61 3.82
C ASN A 110 8.46 11.62 4.23
N SER A 111 8.15 12.61 3.39
CA SER A 111 7.11 13.58 3.67
C SER A 111 5.75 12.89 3.65
N PHE A 112 4.96 13.12 4.71
CA PHE A 112 3.61 12.59 4.86
C PHE A 112 2.77 13.00 3.64
N ASN A 113 2.50 12.06 2.75
CA ASN A 113 1.85 12.38 1.48
C ASN A 113 0.32 12.41 1.66
N TYR A 114 -0.20 13.60 1.95
CA TYR A 114 -1.64 13.87 2.09
C TYR A 114 -2.38 13.90 0.74
N TYR A 115 -1.77 13.56 -0.40
CA TYR A 115 -2.45 13.61 -1.70
C TYR A 115 -3.44 12.46 -1.96
N SER A 116 -3.45 11.41 -1.12
CA SER A 116 -4.50 10.39 -1.22
C SER A 116 -5.83 10.98 -0.75
N VAL A 117 -6.73 11.26 -1.70
CA VAL A 117 -8.09 11.78 -1.44
C VAL A 117 -8.82 10.93 -0.38
N MET A 118 -8.61 9.61 -0.39
CA MET A 118 -9.17 8.70 0.60
C MET A 118 -8.65 9.00 2.02
N ARG A 119 -7.35 9.26 2.19
CA ARG A 119 -6.77 9.61 3.51
C ARG A 119 -7.29 10.97 3.97
N ILE A 120 -7.40 11.95 3.08
CA ILE A 120 -7.99 13.26 3.41
C ILE A 120 -9.41 13.09 3.93
N ILE A 121 -10.26 12.38 3.17
CA ILE A 121 -11.67 12.19 3.54
C ILE A 121 -11.79 11.41 4.85
N GLN A 122 -11.03 10.33 5.04
CA GLN A 122 -11.07 9.51 6.26
C GLN A 122 -10.61 10.29 7.50
N THR A 123 -9.53 11.06 7.39
CA THR A 123 -9.04 11.90 8.49
C THR A 123 -10.04 13.00 8.82
N LEU A 124 -10.56 13.72 7.81
CA LEU A 124 -11.54 14.79 8.01
C LEU A 124 -12.83 14.24 8.67
N MET A 125 -13.37 13.14 8.12
CA MET A 125 -14.58 12.51 8.63
C MET A 125 -14.38 11.98 10.06
N GLY A 126 -13.23 11.35 10.34
CA GLY A 126 -12.88 10.88 11.68
C GLY A 126 -12.84 12.02 12.71
N ILE A 127 -12.21 13.14 12.38
CA ILE A 127 -12.18 14.34 13.23
C ILE A 127 -13.60 14.86 13.49
N VAL A 128 -14.43 15.00 12.45
CA VAL A 128 -15.81 15.49 12.58
C VAL A 128 -16.66 14.57 13.45
N MET A 129 -16.61 13.25 13.23
CA MET A 129 -17.35 12.27 14.02
C MET A 129 -16.94 12.31 15.51
N LEU A 130 -15.64 12.43 15.79
CA LEU A 130 -15.15 12.54 17.15
C LEU A 130 -15.59 13.83 17.83
N LEU A 131 -15.52 14.97 17.13
CA LEU A 131 -15.99 16.25 17.64
C LEU A 131 -17.49 16.20 17.99
N ILE A 132 -18.31 15.67 17.08
CA ILE A 132 -19.76 15.51 17.32
C ILE A 132 -20.00 14.56 18.51
N GLY A 133 -19.32 13.42 18.54
CA GLY A 133 -19.44 12.46 19.65
C GLY A 133 -19.04 13.06 21.00
N ILE A 134 -17.94 13.81 21.06
CA ILE A 134 -17.50 14.48 22.28
C ILE A 134 -18.51 15.55 22.72
N ILE A 135 -19.01 16.37 21.80
CA ILE A 135 -20.02 17.40 22.10
C ILE A 135 -21.31 16.76 22.62
N MET A 136 -21.81 15.72 21.94
CA MET A 136 -23.00 14.98 22.38
C MET A 136 -22.80 14.37 23.77
N TYR A 137 -21.65 13.73 24.02
CA TYR A 137 -21.31 13.17 25.32
C TYR A 137 -21.34 14.24 26.42
N MET A 138 -20.71 15.39 26.19
CA MET A 138 -20.69 16.50 27.16
C MET A 138 -22.10 17.03 27.44
N GLN A 139 -22.93 17.22 26.41
CA GLN A 139 -24.31 17.70 26.59
C GLN A 139 -25.17 16.71 27.38
N LEU A 140 -25.06 15.42 27.08
CA LEU A 140 -25.79 14.36 27.78
C LEU A 140 -25.33 14.20 29.23
N LYS A 141 -24.02 14.34 29.48
CA LYS A 141 -23.44 14.34 30.83
C LYS A 141 -23.97 15.51 31.65
N ASN A 142 -23.91 16.72 31.10
CA ASN A 142 -24.35 17.94 31.78
C ASN A 142 -25.84 17.89 32.14
N LYS A 143 -26.68 17.30 31.27
CA LYS A 143 -28.11 17.11 31.53
C LYS A 143 -28.44 15.85 32.35
N LYS A 144 -27.44 15.09 32.82
CA LYS A 144 -27.61 13.79 33.52
C LYS A 144 -28.50 12.79 32.75
N LEU A 145 -28.45 12.84 31.42
CA LEU A 145 -29.25 12.00 30.53
C LEU A 145 -28.55 10.70 30.13
N LEU A 146 -27.23 10.58 30.39
CA LEU A 146 -26.42 9.42 30.00
C LEU A 146 -27.00 8.07 30.47
N GLY A 147 -27.62 8.01 31.66
CA GLY A 147 -28.25 6.77 32.16
C GLY A 147 -29.73 6.61 31.80
N LYS A 148 -30.32 7.59 31.11
CA LYS A 148 -31.76 7.62 30.77
C LYS A 148 -32.03 7.38 29.29
N ILE A 149 -31.00 7.43 28.45
CA ILE A 149 -31.11 7.21 27.01
C ILE A 149 -30.20 6.07 26.58
N ASN A 150 -30.48 5.51 25.41
CA ASN A 150 -29.59 4.55 24.79
C ASN A 150 -28.29 5.24 24.33
N THR A 151 -27.17 4.93 24.98
CA THR A 151 -25.84 5.48 24.66
C THR A 151 -25.10 4.69 23.60
N ILE A 152 -25.62 3.55 23.15
CA ILE A 152 -25.00 2.70 22.13
C ILE A 152 -24.67 3.48 20.84
N PRO A 153 -25.56 4.31 20.26
CA PRO A 153 -25.24 5.08 19.06
C PRO A 153 -24.06 6.04 19.24
N LEU A 154 -23.92 6.62 20.45
CA LEU A 154 -22.81 7.52 20.78
C LEU A 154 -21.48 6.76 20.86
N ILE A 155 -21.50 5.57 21.47
CA ILE A 155 -20.31 4.70 21.55
C ILE A 155 -19.88 4.28 20.15
N ILE A 156 -20.83 3.86 19.31
CA ILE A 156 -20.57 3.50 17.91
C ILE A 156 -19.97 4.69 17.15
N LEU A 157 -20.56 5.88 17.27
CA LEU A 157 -20.06 7.09 16.61
C LEU A 157 -18.60 7.39 16.96
N ILE A 158 -18.25 7.34 18.25
CA ILE A 158 -16.88 7.60 18.72
C ILE A 158 -15.93 6.51 18.22
N LEU A 159 -16.33 5.24 18.27
CA LEU A 159 -15.51 4.11 17.82
C LEU A 159 -15.21 4.19 16.32
N PHE A 160 -16.23 4.43 15.49
CA PHE A 160 -16.05 4.61 14.06
C PHE A 160 -15.23 5.87 13.73
N GLY A 161 -15.39 6.96 14.50
CA GLY A 161 -14.57 8.15 14.37
C GLY A 161 -13.08 7.88 14.62
N MET A 162 -12.75 7.15 15.69
CA MET A 162 -11.37 6.73 15.98
C MET A 162 -10.82 5.83 14.87
N MET A 163 -11.63 4.89 14.37
CA MET A 163 -11.23 3.97 13.31
C MET A 163 -10.95 4.70 11.99
N ALA A 164 -11.84 5.62 11.59
CA ALA A 164 -11.65 6.44 10.40
C ALA A 164 -10.39 7.29 10.49
N LEU A 165 -10.14 7.89 11.66
CA LEU A 165 -8.94 8.68 11.91
C LEU A 165 -7.66 7.83 11.82
N TYR A 166 -7.66 6.67 12.47
CA TYR A 166 -6.54 5.73 12.44
C TYR A 166 -6.23 5.26 11.01
N ASN A 167 -7.26 4.92 10.23
CA ASN A 167 -7.10 4.47 8.85
C ASN A 167 -6.57 5.59 7.94
N GLY A 168 -7.11 6.80 8.08
CA GLY A 168 -6.64 7.96 7.33
C GLY A 168 -5.17 8.28 7.60
N LEU A 169 -4.76 8.24 8.88
CA LEU A 169 -3.38 8.50 9.29
C LEU A 169 -2.41 7.39 8.87
N THR A 170 -2.79 6.12 9.02
CA THR A 170 -1.86 4.99 8.79
C THR A 170 -1.89 4.40 7.38
N SER A 171 -2.83 4.83 6.51
CA SER A 171 -3.09 4.19 5.20
C SER A 171 -3.54 2.71 5.32
N THR A 172 -3.78 2.22 6.54
CA THR A 172 -4.23 0.84 6.75
C THR A 172 -5.75 0.79 6.70
N CYS A 173 -6.30 -0.27 6.10
CA CYS A 173 -7.71 -0.60 6.27
C CYS A 173 -7.81 -1.56 7.45
N SER A 174 -7.85 -1.03 8.67
CA SER A 174 -7.89 -1.83 9.91
C SER A 174 -8.99 -2.90 9.91
N LEU A 175 -10.16 -2.62 9.33
CA LEU A 175 -11.25 -3.61 9.20
C LEU A 175 -10.85 -4.82 8.34
N SER A 176 -10.09 -4.59 7.27
CA SER A 176 -9.64 -5.68 6.38
C SER A 176 -8.58 -6.57 7.05
N ILE A 177 -7.77 -6.02 7.96
CA ILE A 177 -6.78 -6.77 8.73
C ILE A 177 -7.50 -7.62 9.78
N ILE A 178 -8.40 -7.02 10.55
CA ILE A 178 -9.18 -7.72 11.58
C ILE A 178 -10.05 -8.82 10.96
N LEU A 179 -10.72 -8.56 9.84
CA LEU A 179 -11.53 -9.58 9.15
C LEU A 179 -10.67 -10.70 8.57
N LYS A 180 -9.44 -10.41 8.13
CA LYS A 180 -8.51 -11.44 7.65
C LYS A 180 -8.04 -12.36 8.77
N ASP A 181 -7.82 -11.81 9.96
CA ASP A 181 -7.39 -12.58 11.14
C ASP A 181 -8.54 -13.33 11.82
N GLY A 182 -9.80 -12.86 11.68
CA GLY A 182 -10.98 -13.53 12.24
C GLY A 182 -11.66 -14.54 11.30
N LEU A 183 -11.34 -14.52 10.00
CA LEU A 183 -11.83 -15.49 8.99
C LEU A 183 -10.79 -16.57 8.64
N ASN A 184 -9.56 -16.44 9.15
CA ASN A 184 -8.55 -17.51 9.19
C ASN A 184 -8.58 -18.21 10.55
#